data_AF-A0A8J5R0R1-F1
#
_entry.id   AF-A0A8J5R0R1-F1
#
_cell.length_a   1.000
_cell.length_b   1.000
_cell.length_c   1.000
_cell.angle_alpha   90.00
_cell.angle_beta   90.00
_cell.angle_gamma   90.00
#
_symmetry.space_group_name_H-M   'P 1'
#
loop_
_entity.id
_entity.type
_entity.pdbx_description
1 polymer ?
#
loop_
_entity_poly.entity_id
_entity_poly.type
_entity_poly.pdbx_seq_one_letter_code
_entity_poly.pdbx_strand_id
1 'polypeptide(L)'
;MWSSKNFIFSGEHSREGENILHYLCRNGGVIDLLEYKNAIIDENRYLVREYNFQGQQCIHIVASEDKLDPRKKLMRLMEWGADINAKESINGDTPLHITVRTKNYELAEWLCRQPQVNIEALNYAQQTPYHLAYEYNNAKMMNILEEIAAERKTS
;
A
#
# COMPACT_ATOMS: atom_id res chain seq x y z
N MET A 1 14.57 20.31 -0.55
CA MET A 1 13.45 20.84 0.26
C MET A 1 12.46 21.44 -0.73
N TRP A 2 11.36 20.75 -1.04
CA TRP A 2 10.38 21.25 -2.01
C TRP A 2 9.68 22.49 -1.42
N SER A 3 9.92 23.68 -1.98
CA SER A 3 9.62 24.95 -1.29
C SER A 3 8.39 25.72 -1.79
N SER A 4 7.51 25.13 -2.63
CA SER A 4 6.20 25.75 -2.90
C SER A 4 5.11 24.75 -3.29
N LYS A 5 3.87 24.97 -2.79
CA LYS A 5 2.71 24.07 -2.96
C LYS A 5 2.35 23.78 -4.43
N ASN A 6 2.61 24.69 -5.35
CA ASN A 6 2.32 24.50 -6.78
C ASN A 6 3.44 23.75 -7.55
N PHE A 7 4.68 23.78 -7.05
CA PHE A 7 5.79 23.01 -7.65
C PHE A 7 5.63 21.51 -7.39
N ILE A 8 4.99 21.16 -6.27
CA ILE A 8 5.01 19.84 -5.65
C ILE A 8 4.18 18.78 -6.42
N PHE A 9 3.22 19.22 -7.23
CA PHE A 9 2.35 18.33 -8.03
C PHE A 9 2.59 18.44 -9.54
N SER A 10 3.72 19.03 -9.94
CA SER A 10 4.08 19.24 -11.36
C SER A 10 4.66 18.01 -12.06
N GLY A 11 4.67 16.84 -11.40
CA GLY A 11 5.34 15.63 -11.90
C GLY A 11 6.86 15.65 -11.70
N GLU A 12 7.38 16.54 -10.85
CA GLU A 12 8.79 16.50 -10.46
C GLU A 12 9.05 15.38 -9.45
N HIS A 13 10.11 14.61 -9.72
CA HIS A 13 10.51 13.47 -8.91
C HIS A 13 11.79 13.75 -8.13
N SER A 14 11.93 13.11 -6.97
CA SER A 14 13.21 13.03 -6.27
C SER A 14 14.24 12.23 -7.08
N ARG A 15 15.48 12.14 -6.58
CA ARG A 15 16.52 11.27 -7.18
C ARG A 15 16.11 9.80 -7.24
N GLU A 16 15.19 9.38 -6.39
CA GLU A 16 14.65 8.02 -6.31
C GLU A 16 13.35 7.86 -7.12
N GLY A 17 12.97 8.84 -7.94
CA GLY A 17 11.71 8.79 -8.68
C GLY A 17 10.48 9.07 -7.81
N GLU A 18 10.67 9.46 -6.54
CA GLU A 18 9.55 9.70 -5.63
C GLU A 18 8.88 11.04 -5.90
N ASN A 19 7.57 11.03 -6.10
CA ASN A 19 6.74 12.23 -5.98
C ASN A 19 6.44 12.55 -4.50
N ILE A 20 5.74 13.65 -4.24
CA ILE A 20 5.42 14.10 -2.88
C ILE A 20 4.65 13.06 -2.05
N LEU A 21 3.75 12.30 -2.67
CA LEU A 21 2.93 11.34 -1.95
C LEU A 21 3.78 10.18 -1.43
N HIS A 22 4.79 9.75 -2.19
CA HIS A 22 5.75 8.75 -1.72
C HIS A 22 6.48 9.27 -0.47
N TYR A 23 6.97 10.51 -0.53
CA TYR A 23 7.66 11.12 0.60
C TYR A 23 6.78 11.26 1.84
N LEU A 24 5.54 11.74 1.69
CA LEU A 24 4.59 11.89 2.80
C LEU A 24 4.19 10.53 3.38
N CYS A 25 4.04 9.50 2.55
CA CYS A 25 3.77 8.15 3.00
C CYS A 25 4.92 7.59 3.83
N ARG A 26 6.16 7.87 3.44
CA ARG A 26 7.39 7.42 4.13
C ARG A 26 7.67 8.18 5.43
N ASN A 27 7.61 9.50 5.40
CA ASN A 27 8.14 10.36 6.47
C ASN A 27 7.07 11.10 7.28
N GLY A 28 5.89 11.34 6.71
CA GLY A 28 4.80 12.08 7.37
C GLY A 28 3.86 11.19 8.18
N GLY A 29 3.03 11.78 9.02
CA GLY A 29 1.85 11.14 9.60
C GLY A 29 0.63 11.24 8.69
N VAL A 30 -0.52 10.75 9.17
CA VAL A 30 -1.79 10.92 8.45
C VAL A 30 -2.21 12.39 8.33
N ILE A 31 -1.86 13.23 9.31
CA ILE A 31 -2.19 14.67 9.28
C ILE A 31 -1.47 15.34 8.12
N ASP A 32 -0.18 15.06 7.94
CA ASP A 32 0.59 15.61 6.82
C ASP A 32 -0.03 15.20 5.48
N LEU A 33 -0.50 13.95 5.34
CA LEU A 33 -1.22 13.52 4.14
C LEU A 33 -2.52 14.30 3.95
N LEU A 34 -3.29 14.51 5.03
CA LEU A 34 -4.59 15.20 5.01
C LEU A 34 -4.50 16.69 4.68
N GLU A 35 -3.42 17.37 5.07
CA GLU A 35 -3.20 18.78 4.73
C GLU A 35 -3.20 19.01 3.21
N TYR A 36 -2.82 17.99 2.44
CA TYR A 36 -2.79 18.03 0.98
C TYR A 36 -4.03 17.42 0.33
N LYS A 37 -5.07 17.05 1.09
CA LYS A 37 -6.31 16.47 0.53
C LYS A 37 -6.92 17.33 -0.58
N ASN A 38 -6.95 18.64 -0.39
CA ASN A 38 -7.51 19.57 -1.38
C ASN A 38 -6.56 19.85 -2.54
N ALA A 39 -5.30 19.44 -2.43
CA ALA A 39 -4.32 19.57 -3.51
C ALA A 39 -4.36 18.36 -4.45
N ILE A 40 -4.94 17.22 -4.05
CA ILE A 40 -5.20 16.08 -4.94
C ILE A 40 -6.51 16.31 -5.69
N ILE A 41 -6.36 16.79 -6.92
CA ILE A 41 -7.42 17.12 -7.87
C ILE A 41 -7.37 16.16 -9.06
N ASP A 42 -8.36 16.20 -9.95
CA ASP A 42 -8.45 15.26 -11.06
C ASP A 42 -7.20 15.31 -11.96
N GLU A 43 -6.62 16.50 -12.14
CA GLU A 43 -5.45 16.73 -12.98
C GLU A 43 -4.16 16.07 -12.47
N ASN A 44 -4.03 15.86 -11.15
CA ASN A 44 -2.82 15.29 -10.54
C ASN A 44 -3.07 13.97 -9.77
N ARG A 45 -4.29 13.44 -9.82
CA ARG A 45 -4.66 12.18 -9.16
C ARG A 45 -3.80 10.99 -9.64
N TYR A 46 -3.24 11.06 -10.85
CA TYR A 46 -2.35 10.03 -11.39
C TYR A 46 -1.12 9.76 -10.50
N LEU A 47 -0.63 10.76 -9.75
CA LEU A 47 0.53 10.66 -8.84
C LEU A 47 0.36 9.58 -7.77
N VAL A 48 -0.89 9.27 -7.38
CA VAL A 48 -1.20 8.24 -6.37
C VAL A 48 -0.80 6.84 -6.85
N ARG A 49 -0.75 6.63 -8.17
CA ARG A 49 -0.49 5.34 -8.82
C ARG A 49 0.86 5.27 -9.52
N GLU A 50 1.66 6.33 -9.44
CA GLU A 50 3.01 6.32 -9.97
C GLU A 50 3.91 5.40 -9.16
N TYR A 51 4.87 4.81 -9.85
CA TYR A 51 5.93 4.01 -9.26
C TYR A 51 7.19 4.86 -9.13
N ASN A 52 7.85 4.78 -7.97
CA ASN A 52 9.21 5.30 -7.81
C ASN A 52 10.23 4.38 -8.53
N PHE A 53 11.53 4.72 -8.49
CA PHE A 53 12.58 3.91 -9.13
C PHE A 53 12.84 2.57 -8.44
N GLN A 54 12.36 2.39 -7.20
CA GLN A 54 12.31 1.08 -6.54
C GLN A 54 11.12 0.24 -7.02
N GLY A 55 10.31 0.76 -7.94
CA GLY A 55 9.17 0.04 -8.48
C GLY A 55 8.02 -0.07 -7.48
N GLN A 56 7.87 0.90 -6.58
CA GLN A 56 6.84 0.95 -5.56
C GLN A 56 5.92 2.15 -5.76
N GLN A 57 4.61 1.92 -5.68
CA GLN A 57 3.64 2.98 -5.40
C GLN A 57 3.55 3.29 -3.89
N CYS A 58 2.93 4.42 -3.55
CA CYS A 58 2.67 4.87 -2.17
C CYS A 58 2.09 3.78 -1.25
N ILE A 59 1.14 2.98 -1.74
CA ILE A 59 0.52 1.89 -0.95
C ILE A 59 1.54 0.83 -0.49
N HIS A 60 2.59 0.56 -1.28
CA HIS A 60 3.61 -0.43 -0.96
C HIS A 60 4.55 0.13 0.13
N ILE A 61 4.91 1.42 0.00
CA ILE A 61 5.68 2.13 1.03
C ILE A 61 4.92 2.11 2.36
N VAL A 62 3.62 2.46 2.35
CA VAL A 62 2.82 2.44 3.58
C VAL A 62 2.75 1.04 4.18
N ALA A 63 2.50 0.00 3.38
CA ALA A 63 2.42 -1.37 3.90
C ALA A 63 3.76 -1.88 4.47
N SER A 64 4.88 -1.45 3.89
CA SER A 64 6.22 -1.89 4.27
C SER A 64 6.77 -1.13 5.48
N GLU A 65 6.64 0.19 5.47
CA GLU A 65 7.46 1.09 6.29
C GLU A 65 6.67 1.84 7.37
N ASP A 66 5.37 2.08 7.18
CA ASP A 66 4.60 2.88 8.12
C ASP A 66 4.35 2.15 9.45
N LYS A 67 4.86 2.72 10.53
CA LYS A 67 4.71 2.20 11.91
C LYS A 67 3.70 2.96 12.75
N LEU A 68 3.12 4.05 12.23
CA LEU A 68 2.24 4.94 12.99
C LEU A 68 0.77 4.65 12.70
N ASP A 69 0.34 4.80 11.45
CA ASP A 69 -1.07 4.66 11.08
C ASP A 69 -1.26 4.23 9.61
N PRO A 70 -0.75 3.04 9.24
CA PRO A 70 -0.83 2.55 7.86
C PRO A 70 -2.28 2.43 7.37
N ARG A 71 -3.21 2.05 8.25
CA ARG A 71 -4.63 1.87 7.90
C ARG A 71 -5.23 3.17 7.42
N LYS A 72 -5.09 4.28 8.17
CA LYS A 72 -5.67 5.55 7.76
C LYS A 72 -5.01 6.11 6.51
N LYS A 73 -3.69 5.95 6.34
CA LYS A 73 -3.03 6.37 5.10
C LYS A 73 -3.53 5.58 3.89
N LEU A 74 -3.62 4.26 3.98
CA LEU A 74 -4.15 3.42 2.90
C LEU A 74 -5.60 3.78 2.57
N MET A 75 -6.45 4.04 3.57
CA MET A 75 -7.81 4.53 3.33
C MET A 75 -7.82 5.81 2.50
N ARG A 76 -6.99 6.81 2.84
CA ARG A 76 -6.92 8.07 2.08
C ARG A 76 -6.38 7.86 0.67
N LEU A 77 -5.35 7.05 0.51
CA LEU A 77 -4.82 6.72 -0.81
C LEU A 77 -5.88 6.02 -1.68
N MET A 78 -6.64 5.08 -1.12
CA MET A 78 -7.75 4.41 -1.81
C MET A 78 -8.88 5.39 -2.17
N GLU A 79 -9.26 6.32 -1.28
CA GLU A 79 -10.22 7.40 -1.58
C GLU A 79 -9.73 8.29 -2.75
N TRP A 80 -8.42 8.45 -2.90
CA TRP A 80 -7.80 9.18 -4.00
C TRP A 80 -7.53 8.31 -5.24
N GLY A 81 -8.02 7.07 -5.26
CA GLY A 81 -7.94 6.20 -6.43
C GLY A 81 -6.67 5.35 -6.50
N ALA A 82 -5.96 5.13 -5.39
CA ALA A 82 -4.94 4.09 -5.33
C ALA A 82 -5.56 2.70 -5.59
N ASP A 83 -4.84 1.84 -6.29
CA ASP A 83 -5.22 0.44 -6.45
C ASP A 83 -4.55 -0.39 -5.37
N ILE A 84 -5.31 -0.77 -4.35
CA ILE A 84 -4.80 -1.55 -3.22
C ILE A 84 -4.25 -2.93 -3.62
N ASN A 85 -4.48 -3.39 -4.86
CA ASN A 85 -3.96 -4.64 -5.41
C ASN A 85 -2.83 -4.43 -6.42
N ALA A 86 -2.34 -3.20 -6.59
CA ALA A 86 -1.17 -2.97 -7.44
C ALA A 86 0.00 -3.82 -6.95
N LYS A 87 0.83 -4.24 -7.90
CA LYS A 87 2.03 -5.04 -7.65
C LYS A 87 3.25 -4.15 -7.69
N GLU A 88 4.15 -4.29 -6.73
CA GLU A 88 5.47 -3.68 -6.83
C GLU A 88 6.35 -4.43 -7.86
N SER A 89 7.42 -3.79 -8.33
CA SER A 89 8.12 -4.27 -9.54
C SER A 89 9.19 -5.33 -9.27
N ILE A 90 9.60 -5.55 -8.02
CA ILE A 90 10.68 -6.46 -7.65
C ILE A 90 10.18 -7.91 -7.59
N ASN A 91 9.21 -8.19 -6.72
CA ASN A 91 8.64 -9.52 -6.51
C ASN A 91 7.21 -9.65 -7.05
N GLY A 92 6.60 -8.57 -7.51
CA GLY A 92 5.19 -8.56 -7.89
C GLY A 92 4.26 -8.56 -6.68
N ASP A 93 4.77 -8.18 -5.50
CA ASP A 93 4.01 -8.25 -4.27
C ASP A 93 2.94 -7.14 -4.22
N THR A 94 1.74 -7.50 -3.80
CA THR A 94 0.71 -6.52 -3.42
C THR A 94 0.95 -6.04 -2.00
N PRO A 95 0.32 -4.94 -1.54
CA PRO A 95 0.34 -4.54 -0.13
C PRO A 95 0.05 -5.69 0.85
N LEU A 96 -0.87 -6.61 0.50
CA LEU A 96 -1.17 -7.77 1.34
C LEU A 96 0.00 -8.75 1.42
N HIS A 97 0.72 -9.03 0.34
CA HIS A 97 1.96 -9.83 0.38
C HIS A 97 3.03 -9.17 1.26
N ILE A 98 3.18 -7.85 1.15
CA ILE A 98 4.14 -7.08 1.95
C ILE A 98 3.86 -7.27 3.45
N THR A 99 2.59 -7.26 3.88
CA THR A 99 2.26 -7.50 5.31
C THR A 99 2.71 -8.86 5.82
N VAL A 100 2.76 -9.88 4.95
CA VAL A 100 3.29 -11.21 5.29
C VAL A 100 4.79 -11.15 5.51
N ARG A 101 5.52 -10.49 4.62
CA ARG A 101 6.98 -10.32 4.73
C ARG A 101 7.39 -9.51 5.96
N THR A 102 6.62 -8.48 6.29
CA THR A 102 6.89 -7.62 7.46
C THR A 102 6.27 -8.15 8.76
N LYS A 103 5.58 -9.30 8.72
CA LYS A 103 4.83 -9.89 9.85
C LYS A 103 3.84 -8.91 10.48
N ASN A 104 3.23 -8.04 9.69
CA ASN A 104 2.28 -7.04 10.14
C ASN A 104 0.85 -7.64 10.17
N TYR A 105 0.58 -8.45 11.19
CA TYR A 105 -0.70 -9.16 11.36
C TYR A 105 -1.90 -8.22 11.40
N GLU A 106 -1.76 -7.09 12.09
CA GLU A 106 -2.84 -6.12 12.26
C GLU A 106 -3.21 -5.42 10.95
N LEU A 107 -2.22 -5.11 10.11
CA LEU A 107 -2.49 -4.55 8.79
C LEU A 107 -3.02 -5.61 7.82
N ALA A 108 -2.50 -6.85 7.89
CA ALA A 108 -2.98 -7.97 7.09
C ALA A 108 -4.47 -8.23 7.35
N GLU A 109 -4.86 -8.33 8.62
CA GLU A 109 -6.26 -8.53 9.03
C GLU A 109 -7.14 -7.40 8.49
N TRP A 110 -6.72 -6.15 8.68
CA TRP A 110 -7.48 -4.99 8.20
C TRP A 110 -7.63 -4.96 6.68
N LEU A 111 -6.55 -5.22 5.92
CA LEU A 111 -6.57 -5.31 4.46
C LEU A 111 -7.52 -6.41 3.99
N CYS A 112 -7.45 -7.59 4.60
CA CYS A 112 -8.33 -8.73 4.28
C CYS A 112 -9.80 -8.45 4.58
N ARG A 113 -10.14 -7.42 5.36
CA ARG A 113 -11.53 -7.00 5.57
C ARG A 113 -12.01 -5.93 4.59
N GLN A 114 -11.13 -5.36 3.76
CA GLN A 114 -11.53 -4.35 2.77
C GLN A 114 -12.10 -4.98 1.50
N PRO A 115 -13.31 -4.58 1.03
CA PRO A 115 -14.01 -5.27 -0.05
C PRO A 115 -13.24 -5.27 -1.39
N GLN A 116 -12.41 -4.24 -1.63
CA GLN A 116 -11.63 -4.13 -2.86
C GLN A 116 -10.34 -4.97 -2.85
N VAL A 117 -9.90 -5.50 -1.71
CA VAL A 117 -8.66 -6.27 -1.60
C VAL A 117 -8.86 -7.68 -2.14
N ASN A 118 -8.00 -8.07 -3.08
CA ASN A 118 -7.89 -9.43 -3.61
C ASN A 118 -6.93 -10.25 -2.73
N ILE A 119 -7.51 -11.08 -1.86
CA ILE A 119 -6.76 -11.95 -0.95
C ILE A 119 -6.03 -13.10 -1.66
N GLU A 120 -6.45 -13.44 -2.89
CA GLU A 120 -5.85 -14.50 -3.72
C GLU A 120 -4.95 -13.93 -4.83
N ALA A 121 -4.52 -12.67 -4.71
CA ALA A 121 -3.60 -12.09 -5.67
C ALA A 121 -2.30 -12.92 -5.73
N LEU A 122 -1.78 -13.18 -6.92
CA LEU A 122 -0.51 -13.89 -7.11
C LEU A 122 0.62 -12.89 -7.33
N ASN A 123 1.75 -13.04 -6.63
CA ASN A 123 2.98 -12.32 -6.95
C ASN A 123 3.72 -12.96 -8.15
N TYR A 124 4.93 -12.50 -8.51
CA TYR A 124 5.69 -13.05 -9.66
C TYR A 124 6.20 -14.47 -9.44
N ALA A 125 6.30 -14.92 -8.19
CA ALA A 125 6.58 -16.31 -7.87
C ALA A 125 5.32 -17.21 -7.91
N GLN A 126 4.18 -16.68 -8.38
CA GLN A 126 2.89 -17.37 -8.40
C GLN A 126 2.40 -17.78 -7.01
N GLN A 127 2.76 -17.00 -5.99
CA GLN A 127 2.35 -17.22 -4.61
C GLN A 127 1.26 -16.24 -4.23
N THR A 128 0.26 -16.70 -3.48
CA THR A 128 -0.67 -15.84 -2.77
C THR A 128 -0.03 -15.39 -1.45
N PRO A 129 -0.61 -14.39 -0.74
CA PRO A 129 -0.16 -14.04 0.61
C PRO A 129 -0.18 -15.25 1.56
N TYR A 130 -1.16 -16.15 1.40
CA TYR A 130 -1.22 -17.39 2.20
C TYR A 130 -0.05 -18.33 1.88
N HIS A 131 0.26 -18.55 0.60
CA HIS A 131 1.41 -19.38 0.21
C HIS A 131 2.74 -18.82 0.77
N LEU A 132 2.93 -17.49 0.76
CA LEU A 132 4.08 -16.87 1.42
C LEU A 132 4.09 -17.10 2.94
N ALA A 133 2.93 -16.99 3.60
CA ALA A 133 2.83 -17.23 5.04
C ALA A 133 3.18 -18.68 5.40
N TYR A 134 2.75 -19.64 4.58
CA TYR A 134 3.11 -21.05 4.69
C TYR A 134 4.61 -21.27 4.54
N GLU A 135 5.23 -20.71 3.50
CA GLU A 135 6.68 -20.82 3.27
C GLU A 135 7.49 -20.28 4.47
N TYR A 136 7.02 -19.20 5.09
CA TYR A 136 7.65 -18.61 6.27
C TYR A 136 7.31 -19.32 7.59
N ASN A 137 6.56 -20.42 7.53
CA ASN A 137 6.06 -21.15 8.70
C ASN A 137 5.36 -20.20 9.71
N ASN A 138 4.59 -19.24 9.19
CA ASN A 138 3.91 -18.22 9.98
C ASN A 138 2.44 -18.60 10.23
N ALA A 139 2.24 -19.54 11.15
CA ALA A 139 0.91 -20.06 11.50
C ALA A 139 -0.09 -18.95 11.87
N LYS A 140 0.36 -17.90 12.57
CA LYS A 140 -0.52 -16.78 12.94
C LYS A 140 -1.04 -16.05 11.70
N MET A 141 -0.18 -15.78 10.73
CA MET A 141 -0.59 -15.11 9.48
C MET A 141 -1.49 -16.01 8.65
N MET A 142 -1.18 -17.32 8.58
CA MET A 142 -2.02 -18.29 7.89
C MET A 142 -3.45 -18.30 8.45
N ASN A 143 -3.61 -18.35 9.78
CA ASN A 143 -4.93 -18.35 10.42
C ASN A 143 -5.72 -17.08 10.08
N ILE A 144 -5.10 -15.90 10.15
CA ILE A 144 -5.76 -14.63 9.80
C ILE A 144 -6.29 -14.66 8.37
N LEU A 145 -5.48 -15.15 7.42
CA LEU A 145 -5.84 -15.20 6.01
C LEU A 145 -6.95 -16.24 5.76
N GLU A 146 -6.88 -17.42 6.37
CA GLU A 146 -7.88 -18.49 6.24
C GLU A 146 -9.24 -18.11 6.82
N GLU A 147 -9.26 -17.60 8.05
CA GLU A 147 -10.49 -17.22 8.75
C GLU A 147 -11.27 -16.19 7.94
N ILE A 148 -10.61 -15.13 7.49
CA ILE A 148 -11.26 -14.06 6.72
C ILE A 148 -11.65 -14.55 5.32
N ALA A 149 -10.85 -15.41 4.69
CA ALA A 149 -11.23 -16.02 3.42
C ALA A 149 -12.50 -16.87 3.54
N ALA A 150 -12.66 -17.60 4.66
CA ALA A 150 -13.86 -18.38 4.94
C ALA A 150 -15.08 -17.47 5.18
N GLU A 151 -14.93 -16.42 5.99
CA GLU A 151 -15.98 -15.42 6.26
C GLU A 151 -16.52 -14.77 4.97
N ARG A 152 -15.62 -14.42 4.03
CA ARG A 152 -15.98 -13.81 2.73
C ARG A 152 -16.76 -14.74 1.81
N LYS A 153 -16.59 -16.06 1.94
CA LYS A 153 -17.32 -17.05 1.11
C LYS A 153 -18.75 -17.27 1.61
N THR A 154 -19.02 -16.94 2.87
CA THR A 154 -20.32 -17.14 3.53
C THR A 154 -21.20 -15.89 3.57
N SER A 155 -20.70 -14.74 3.13
CA SER A 155 -21.40 -13.45 3.09
C SER A 155 -21.96 -13.15 1.71
#